data_AF-A0A662EWW3-F1
#
_entry.id   AF-A0A662EWW3-F1
#
_cell.length_a   1.000
_cell.length_b   1.000
_cell.length_c   1.000
_cell.angle_alpha   90.00
_cell.angle_beta   90.00
_cell.angle_gamma   90.00
#
_symmetry.space_group_name_H-M   'P 1'
#
loop_
_entity.id
_entity.type
_entity.pdbx_description
1 polymer ?
#
loop_
_entity_poly.entity_id
_entity_poly.type
_entity_poly.pdbx_seq_one_letter_code
_entity_poly.pdbx_strand_id
1 'polypeptide(L)'
;MNAREVIKALDSFDYYELKKLEKELDNGSFRRRLEKNIKKFEDGKKICVTCGSSLNDKKFSLVIEYRGMKKTAEFCAIDCLEYFLAKMKKVVKID
;
A
#
# COMPACT_ATOMS: atom_id res chain seq x y z
N MET A 1 -3.28 5.68 -4.42
CA MET A 1 -3.06 5.97 -5.85
C MET A 1 -2.90 4.65 -6.57
N ASN A 2 -3.77 4.32 -7.53
CA ASN A 2 -3.63 3.13 -8.36
C ASN A 2 -2.75 3.44 -9.59
N ALA A 3 -2.32 2.43 -10.34
CA ALA A 3 -1.43 2.61 -11.49
C ALA A 3 -2.00 3.55 -12.57
N ARG A 4 -3.33 3.59 -12.75
CA ARG A 4 -3.98 4.50 -13.71
C ARG A 4 -3.96 5.95 -13.24
N GLU A 5 -4.05 6.19 -11.93
CA GLU A 5 -3.93 7.53 -11.36
C GLU A 5 -2.50 8.08 -11.50
N VAL A 6 -1.47 7.22 -11.46
CA VAL A 6 -0.08 7.61 -11.76
C VAL A 6 0.06 8.09 -13.21
N ILE A 7 -0.55 7.38 -14.15
CA ILE A 7 -0.50 7.75 -15.58
C ILE A 7 -1.23 9.08 -15.80
N LYS A 8 -2.40 9.28 -15.21
CA LYS A 8 -3.14 10.55 -15.29
C LYS A 8 -2.39 11.73 -14.68
N ALA A 9 -1.56 11.49 -13.67
CA ALA A 9 -0.74 12.56 -13.08
C ALA A 9 0.32 13.10 -14.06
N LEU A 10 0.66 12.35 -15.12
CA LEU A 10 1.59 12.84 -16.15
C LEU A 10 0.99 13.99 -16.96
N ASP A 11 -0.34 14.04 -17.09
CA ASP A 11 -1.04 15.08 -17.85
C ASP A 11 -0.91 16.48 -17.19
N SER A 12 -0.55 16.54 -15.90
CA SER A 12 -0.37 17.78 -15.16
C SER A 12 1.09 18.24 -15.06
N PHE A 13 2.05 17.49 -15.62
CA PHE A 13 3.47 17.81 -15.52
C PHE A 13 3.89 18.74 -16.64
N ASP A 14 4.79 19.68 -16.34
CA ASP A 14 5.39 20.51 -17.38
C ASP A 14 6.50 19.75 -18.16
N TYR A 15 6.97 20.36 -19.26
CA TYR A 15 8.01 19.76 -20.10
C TYR A 15 9.29 19.38 -19.33
N TYR A 16 9.70 20.22 -18.38
CA TYR A 16 10.92 19.99 -17.62
C TYR A 16 10.76 18.83 -16.64
N GLU A 17 9.62 18.75 -15.97
CA GLU A 17 9.24 17.65 -15.09
C GLU A 17 9.16 16.33 -15.84
N LEU A 18 8.54 16.33 -17.03
CA LEU A 18 8.48 15.15 -17.90
C LEU A 18 9.88 14.70 -18.34
N LYS A 19 10.76 15.63 -18.73
CA LYS A 19 12.15 15.32 -19.11
C LYS A 19 12.99 14.81 -17.94
N LYS A 20 12.74 15.29 -16.73
CA LYS A 20 13.39 14.79 -15.52
C LYS A 20 12.91 13.39 -15.18
N LEU A 21 11.61 13.12 -15.33
CA LEU A 21 11.03 11.81 -15.11
C LEU A 21 11.56 10.78 -16.12
N GLU A 22 11.67 11.15 -17.40
CA GLU A 22 12.27 10.32 -18.45
C GLU A 22 13.69 9.88 -18.07
N LYS A 23 14.54 10.81 -17.61
CA LYS A 23 15.89 10.50 -17.13
C LYS A 23 15.93 9.55 -15.94
N GLU A 24 15.01 9.70 -14.97
CA GLU A 24 14.92 8.80 -13.81
C GLU A 24 14.45 7.38 -14.21
N LEU A 25 13.61 7.28 -15.24
CA LEU A 25 13.20 6.01 -15.82
C LEU A 25 14.36 5.34 -16.55
N ASP A 26 15.08 6.09 -17.40
CA ASP A 26 16.22 5.59 -18.19
C ASP A 26 17.41 5.17 -17.32
N ASN A 27 17.71 5.94 -16.27
CA ASN A 27 18.81 5.64 -15.34
C ASN A 27 18.51 4.43 -14.43
N GLY A 28 17.31 3.83 -14.54
CA GLY A 28 16.90 2.67 -13.78
C GLY A 28 16.73 2.93 -12.27
N SER A 29 16.83 4.18 -11.82
CA SER A 29 16.63 4.56 -10.42
C SER A 29 15.18 4.28 -9.99
N PHE A 30 14.23 4.55 -10.88
CA PHE A 30 12.81 4.24 -10.67
C PHE A 30 12.58 2.73 -10.53
N ARG A 31 13.14 1.94 -11.44
CA ARG A 31 13.03 0.47 -11.42
C ARG A 31 13.62 -0.13 -10.14
N ARG A 32 14.81 0.31 -9.71
CA ARG A 32 15.42 -0.13 -8.45
C ARG A 32 14.58 0.23 -7.22
N ARG A 33 13.96 1.42 -7.20
CA ARG A 33 13.05 1.82 -6.12
C ARG A 33 11.78 0.97 -6.10
N LEU A 34 11.22 0.65 -7.27
CA LEU A 34 10.06 -0.22 -7.42
C LEU A 34 10.37 -1.62 -6.90
N GLU A 35 11.46 -2.25 -7.37
CA GLU A 35 11.92 -3.57 -6.95
C GLU A 35 12.22 -3.62 -5.45
N LYS A 36 12.87 -2.59 -4.89
CA LYS A 36 13.11 -2.50 -3.44
C LYS A 36 11.81 -2.44 -2.65
N ASN A 37 10.79 -1.75 -3.15
CA ASN A 37 9.50 -1.71 -2.47
C ASN A 37 8.75 -3.03 -2.60
N ILE A 38 8.73 -3.66 -3.79
CA ILE A 38 8.16 -5.00 -4.00
C ILE A 38 8.81 -6.01 -3.04
N LYS A 39 10.14 -6.03 -2.96
CA LYS A 39 10.86 -6.90 -2.01
C LYS A 39 10.48 -6.68 -0.55
N LYS A 40 10.14 -5.46 -0.13
CA LYS A 40 9.62 -5.22 1.24
C LYS A 40 8.27 -5.91 1.49
N PHE A 41 7.46 -6.09 0.45
CA PHE A 41 6.21 -6.86 0.53
C PHE A 41 6.47 -8.37 0.48
N GLU A 42 7.52 -8.81 -0.23
CA GLU A 42 7.85 -10.23 -0.41
C GLU A 42 8.68 -10.82 0.76
N ASP A 43 9.58 -10.05 1.37
CA ASP A 43 10.55 -10.53 2.39
C ASP A 43 9.93 -10.78 3.79
N GLY A 44 8.63 -11.08 3.89
CA GLY A 44 8.00 -11.58 5.12
C GLY A 44 7.96 -10.59 6.30
N LYS A 45 8.28 -9.31 6.09
CA LYS A 45 8.05 -8.29 7.10
C LYS A 45 6.56 -8.09 7.29
N LYS A 46 6.12 -8.18 8.55
CA LYS A 46 4.77 -7.79 8.96
C LYS A 46 4.59 -6.33 8.57
N ILE A 47 3.77 -6.08 7.56
CA ILE A 47 3.46 -4.75 7.07
C ILE A 47 2.03 -4.39 7.45
N CYS A 48 1.78 -3.09 7.63
CA CYS A 48 0.43 -2.62 7.81
C CYS A 48 -0.39 -2.88 6.54
N VAL A 49 -1.48 -3.64 6.66
CA VAL A 49 -2.39 -3.91 5.53
C VAL A 49 -3.04 -2.65 4.95
N THR A 50 -3.08 -1.54 5.69
CA THR A 50 -3.70 -0.29 5.25
C THR A 50 -2.73 0.62 4.51
N CYS A 51 -1.53 0.85 5.05
CA CYS A 51 -0.61 1.87 4.54
C CYS A 51 0.74 1.31 4.04
N GLY A 52 1.00 0.02 4.21
CA GLY A 52 2.26 -0.62 3.79
C GLY A 52 3.48 -0.27 4.65
N SER A 53 3.30 0.45 5.76
CA SER A 53 4.39 0.73 6.71
C SER A 53 4.89 -0.57 7.35
N SER A 54 6.20 -0.65 7.61
CA SER A 54 6.79 -1.75 8.36
C SER A 54 6.23 -1.76 9.78
N LEU A 55 5.77 -2.91 10.26
CA LEU A 55 5.31 -3.09 11.64
C LEU A 55 6.52 -3.37 12.53
N ASN A 56 6.69 -2.55 13.57
CA ASN A 56 7.55 -2.85 14.72
C ASN A 56 6.72 -3.58 15.80
N ASP A 57 7.28 -3.85 16.98
CA ASP A 57 6.64 -4.67 18.03
C ASP A 57 5.27 -4.15 18.51
N LYS A 58 5.00 -2.84 18.39
CA LYS A 58 3.69 -2.24 18.70
C LYS A 58 2.80 -2.28 17.47
N LYS A 59 1.87 -3.24 17.45
CA LYS A 59 0.92 -3.46 16.35
C LYS A 59 -0.48 -3.68 16.89
N PHE A 60 -1.47 -3.18 16.16
CA PHE A 60 -2.86 -3.58 16.33
C PHE A 60 -3.14 -4.76 15.39
N SER A 61 -3.86 -5.76 15.86
CA SER A 61 -4.26 -6.91 15.03
C SER A 61 -5.77 -7.08 15.04
N LEU A 62 -6.32 -7.34 13.86
CA LEU A 62 -7.69 -7.76 13.67
C LEU A 62 -7.68 -9.21 13.19
N VAL A 63 -8.34 -10.08 13.95
CA VAL A 63 -8.57 -11.46 13.55
C VAL A 63 -9.98 -11.55 12.97
N ILE A 64 -10.08 -11.97 11.72
CA ILE A 64 -11.34 -12.22 11.03
C ILE A 64 -11.49 -13.73 10.91
N GLU A 65 -12.55 -14.25 11.52
CA GLU A 65 -12.91 -15.66 11.43
C GLU A 65 -14.23 -15.82 10.68
N TYR A 66 -14.24 -16.66 9.65
CA TYR A 66 -15.43 -16.96 8.86
C TYR A 66 -15.39 -18.39 8.34
N ARG A 67 -16.44 -19.18 8.65
CA ARG A 67 -16.58 -20.59 8.23
C ARG A 67 -15.32 -21.43 8.52
N GLY A 68 -14.70 -21.24 9.69
CA GLY A 68 -13.48 -21.94 10.09
C GLY A 68 -12.18 -21.45 9.42
N MET A 69 -12.25 -20.43 8.56
CA MET A 69 -11.07 -19.75 8.03
C MET A 69 -10.71 -18.57 8.93
N LYS A 70 -9.47 -18.54 9.41
CA LYS A 70 -8.91 -17.46 10.22
C LYS A 70 -7.91 -16.65 9.40
N LYS A 71 -8.18 -15.35 9.24
CA LYS A 71 -7.23 -14.39 8.66
C LYS A 71 -6.86 -13.33 9.69
N THR A 72 -5.58 -12.97 9.73
CA THR A 72 -5.08 -11.92 10.61
C THR A 72 -4.62 -10.75 9.77
N ALA A 73 -5.15 -9.57 10.07
CA ALA A 73 -4.69 -8.29 9.53
C ALA A 73 -3.94 -7.53 10.63
N GLU A 74 -2.77 -6.97 10.32
CA GLU A 74 -1.96 -6.21 11.27
C GLU A 74 -1.80 -4.74 10.82
N PHE A 75 -1.79 -3.82 11.79
CA PHE A 75 -1.82 -2.37 11.56
C PHE A 75 -0.78 -1.62 12.39
N CYS A 76 -0.17 -0.59 11.80
CA CYS A 76 0.89 0.19 12.45
C CYS A 76 0.36 1.21 13.46
N ALA A 77 -0.89 1.63 13.32
CA ALA A 77 -1.54 2.63 14.17
C ALA A 77 -3.05 2.37 14.22
N ILE A 78 -3.72 2.95 15.22
CA ILE A 78 -5.17 2.85 15.39
C ILE A 78 -5.92 3.45 14.19
N ASP A 79 -5.46 4.59 13.66
CA ASP A 79 -6.03 5.22 12.46
C ASP A 79 -6.05 4.29 11.24
N CYS A 80 -5.01 3.46 11.10
CA CYS A 80 -4.91 2.48 10.03
C CYS A 80 -5.93 1.33 10.20
N LEU A 81 -6.22 0.93 11.44
CA LEU A 81 -7.27 -0.03 11.77
C LEU A 81 -8.67 0.58 11.53
N GLU A 82 -8.92 1.80 12.00
CA GLU A 82 -10.20 2.48 11.83
C GLU A 82 -10.55 2.68 10.35
N TYR A 83 -9.58 3.15 9.55
CA TYR A 83 -9.75 3.29 8.11
C TYR A 83 -10.10 1.95 7.45
N PHE A 84 -9.44 0.87 7.86
CA PHE A 84 -9.71 -0.47 7.35
C PHE A 84 -11.12 -0.95 7.70
N LEU A 85 -11.56 -0.79 8.95
CA LEU A 85 -12.90 -1.14 9.39
C LEU A 85 -13.98 -0.33 8.65
N ALA A 86 -13.76 0.97 8.46
CA ALA A 86 -14.66 1.84 7.70
C ALA A 86 -14.82 1.39 6.25
N LYS A 87 -13.74 0.90 5.63
CA LYS A 87 -13.81 0.29 4.28
C LYS A 87 -14.51 -1.06 4.29
N MET A 88 -14.25 -1.93 5.27
CA MET A 88 -14.93 -3.23 5.36
C MET A 88 -16.45 -3.09 5.46
N LYS A 89 -16.95 -2.15 6.26
CA LYS A 89 -18.40 -1.87 6.39
C LYS A 89 -19.07 -1.45 5.08
N LYS A 90 -18.31 -0.92 4.12
CA LYS A 90 -18.83 -0.56 2.79
C LYS A 90 -18.89 -1.76 1.83
N VAL A 91 -18.07 -2.78 2.08
CA VAL A 91 -17.95 -3.97 1.22
C VAL A 91 -18.83 -5.11 1.74
N VAL A 92 -18.97 -5.21 3.06
CA VAL A 92 -19.84 -6.20 3.72
C VAL A 92 -21.12 -5.47 4.12
N LYS A 93 -22.22 -5.70 3.39
CA LYS A 93 -23.56 -5.46 3.96
C LYS A 93 -23.73 -6.46 5.10
N ILE A 94 -23.64 -5.96 6.32
CA ILE A 94 -24.06 -6.70 7.50
C ILE A 94 -25.54 -6.35 7.63
N ASP A 95 -26.40 -7.26 7.14
CA ASP A 95 -27.83 -7.27 7.46
C ASP A 95 -28.03 -7.82 8.89
#